data_AF-A0A3N5ZRI4-F1
#
_entry.id   AF-A0A3N5ZRI4-F1
#
_cell.length_a   1.000
_cell.length_b   1.000
_cell.length_c   1.000
_cell.angle_alpha   90.00
_cell.angle_beta   90.00
_cell.angle_gamma   90.00
#
_symmetry.space_group_name_H-M   'P 1'
#
loop_
_entity.id
_entity.type
_entity.pdbx_description
1 polymer ?
#
loop_
_entity_poly.entity_id
_entity_poly.type
_entity_poly.pdbx_seq_one_letter_code
_entity_poly.pdbx_strand_id
1 'polypeptide(L)'
;MSEGRSQSGFTLLEIAIALGLLAGVLVALAQVILYAGLTTVAARRVAVASVAASEKLEQLRGLAWGVDEAGGQVQDLQSDVSGAFVTESGGIGLSLSPGDSLGRDVPGFV
;
A
#
# COMPACT_ATOMS: atom_id res chain seq x y z
N MET A 1 -2.95 73.18 -21.64
CA MET A 1 -3.16 72.61 -20.28
C MET A 1 -2.67 71.17 -20.32
N SER A 2 -1.42 70.91 -19.95
CA SER A 2 -0.90 69.55 -19.80
C SER A 2 -0.96 69.20 -18.32
N GLU A 3 -1.89 68.31 -17.96
CA GLU A 3 -1.87 67.70 -16.63
C GLU A 3 -0.59 66.88 -16.50
N GLY A 4 0.29 67.33 -15.60
CA GLY A 4 1.45 66.57 -15.18
C GLY A 4 0.97 65.32 -14.46
N ARG A 5 1.05 64.16 -15.14
CA ARG A 5 0.80 62.88 -14.49
C ARG A 5 1.82 62.74 -13.35
N SER A 6 1.33 62.78 -12.12
CA SER A 6 2.10 62.41 -10.94
C SER A 6 2.44 60.93 -11.03
N GLN A 7 3.60 60.64 -11.61
CA GLN A 7 4.19 59.31 -11.60
C GLN A 7 4.83 59.11 -10.21
N SER A 8 4.01 58.78 -9.21
CA SER A 8 4.50 58.49 -7.87
C SER A 8 5.16 57.12 -7.86
N GLY A 9 6.49 57.08 -7.70
CA GLY A 9 7.23 55.85 -7.43
C GLY A 9 6.85 55.24 -6.07
N PHE A 10 7.14 53.95 -5.90
CA PHE A 10 6.91 53.24 -4.64
C PHE A 10 7.75 53.84 -3.51
N THR A 11 7.17 53.98 -2.32
CA THR A 11 7.91 54.49 -1.15
C THR A 11 8.78 53.40 -0.53
N LEU A 12 9.88 53.77 0.12
CA LEU A 12 10.74 52.81 0.85
C LEU A 12 9.97 52.05 1.95
N LEU A 13 9.01 52.72 2.60
CA LEU A 13 8.15 52.11 3.61
C LEU A 13 7.29 51.00 3.01
N GLU A 14 6.74 51.23 1.83
CA GLU A 14 5.88 50.28 1.13
C GLU A 14 6.65 49.03 0.68
N ILE A 15 7.90 49.21 0.21
CA ILE A 15 8.82 48.10 -0.08
C ILE A 15 9.15 47.30 1.18
N ALA A 16 9.40 47.99 2.31
CA ALA A 16 9.68 47.31 3.58
C ALA A 16 8.48 46.47 4.06
N ILE A 17 7.26 47.00 3.93
CA ILE A 17 6.02 46.27 4.24
C ILE A 17 5.86 45.07 3.30
N ALA A 18 6.03 45.26 1.99
CA ALA A 18 5.92 44.20 1.01
C ALA A 18 6.92 43.06 1.26
N LEU A 19 8.18 43.39 1.61
CA LEU A 19 9.20 42.40 1.99
C LEU A 19 8.84 41.66 3.27
N GLY A 20 8.28 42.36 4.27
CA GLY A 20 7.81 41.72 5.50
C GLY A 20 6.68 40.72 5.24
N LEU A 21 5.70 41.10 4.39
CA LEU A 21 4.62 40.22 3.96
C LEU A 21 5.16 39.02 3.18
N LEU A 22 6.05 39.25 2.22
CA LEU A 22 6.68 38.19 1.43
C LEU A 22 7.42 37.20 2.32
N ALA A 23 8.23 37.68 3.25
CA ALA A 23 8.96 36.83 4.19
C ALA A 23 8.00 35.98 5.04
N GLY A 24 6.92 36.57 5.56
CA GLY A 24 5.90 35.85 6.31
C GLY A 24 5.21 34.75 5.49
N VAL A 25 4.84 35.04 4.25
CA VAL A 25 4.22 34.08 3.33
C VAL A 25 5.16 32.93 3.01
N LEU A 26 6.45 33.20 2.78
CA LEU A 26 7.44 32.16 2.49
C LEU A 26 7.64 31.21 3.67
N VAL A 27 7.67 31.73 4.91
CA VAL A 27 7.76 30.89 6.12
C VAL A 27 6.51 30.02 6.29
N ALA A 28 5.31 30.59 6.08
CA ALA A 28 4.07 29.82 6.14
C ALA A 28 4.02 28.72 5.07
N LEU A 29 4.44 29.02 3.84
CA LEU A 29 4.47 28.06 2.73
C LEU A 29 5.43 26.89 3.01
N ALA A 30 6.59 27.16 3.62
CA ALA A 30 7.53 26.10 4.00
C ALA A 30 6.89 25.07 4.93
N GLN A 31 6.09 25.51 5.91
CA GLN A 31 5.37 24.62 6.83
C GLN A 31 4.34 23.75 6.10
N VAL A 32 3.58 24.34 5.17
CA VAL A 32 2.58 23.62 4.37
C VAL A 32 3.23 22.53 3.50
N ILE A 33 4.37 22.84 2.86
CA ILE A 33 5.10 21.89 2.03
C ILE A 33 5.59 20.70 2.86
N LEU A 34 6.17 20.96 4.04
CA LEU A 34 6.64 19.91 4.94
C LEU A 34 5.49 19.01 5.40
N TYR A 35 4.37 19.62 5.82
CA TYR A 35 3.19 18.87 6.25
C TYR A 35 2.63 18.01 5.12
N ALA A 36 2.47 18.59 3.92
CA ALA A 36 1.98 17.88 2.74
C ALA A 36 2.88 16.69 2.36
N GLY A 37 4.21 16.84 2.48
CA GLY A 37 5.15 15.75 2.24
C GLY A 37 4.96 14.58 3.21
N LEU A 38 4.86 14.87 4.51
CA LEU A 38 4.64 13.85 5.54
C LEU A 38 3.31 13.11 5.34
N THR A 39 2.23 13.84 5.06
CA THR A 39 0.92 13.24 4.81
C THR A 39 0.89 12.40 3.54
N THR A 40 1.61 12.82 2.50
CA THR A 40 1.71 12.07 1.23
C THR A 40 2.43 10.74 1.43
N VAL A 41 3.54 10.73 2.17
CA VAL A 41 4.27 9.49 2.49
C VAL A 41 3.41 8.54 3.33
N ALA A 42 2.69 9.05 4.32
CA ALA A 42 1.78 8.25 5.13
C ALA A 42 0.64 7.66 4.29
N ALA A 43 0.00 8.46 3.44
CA ALA A 43 -1.08 8.01 2.55
C ALA A 43 -0.59 6.92 1.58
N ARG A 44 0.62 7.06 1.02
CA ARG A 44 1.21 6.05 0.13
C ARG A 44 1.39 4.70 0.83
N ARG A 45 1.82 4.69 2.10
CA ARG A 45 1.97 3.45 2.88
C ARG A 45 0.64 2.73 3.06
N VAL A 46 -0.42 3.49 3.38
CA VAL A 46 -1.77 2.95 3.54
C VAL A 46 -2.29 2.38 2.22
N ALA A 47 -2.12 3.10 1.10
CA ALA A 47 -2.55 2.64 -0.21
C ALA A 47 -1.84 1.34 -0.65
N VAL A 48 -0.52 1.24 -0.43
CA VAL A 48 0.22 0.00 -0.72
C VAL A 48 -0.26 -1.14 0.17
N ALA A 49 -0.47 -0.89 1.47
CA ALA A 49 -0.98 -1.89 2.39
C ALA A 49 -2.39 -2.37 2.02
N SER A 50 -3.27 -1.47 1.56
CA SER A 50 -4.63 -1.85 1.15
C SER A 50 -4.65 -2.69 -0.12
N VAL A 51 -3.78 -2.40 -1.09
CA VAL A 51 -3.63 -3.23 -2.29
C VAL A 51 -3.13 -4.62 -1.91
N ALA A 52 -2.06 -4.70 -1.12
CA ALA A 52 -1.52 -5.99 -0.66
C ALA A 52 -2.55 -6.79 0.17
N ALA A 53 -3.33 -6.13 1.02
CA ALA A 53 -4.40 -6.77 1.76
C ALA A 53 -5.50 -7.30 0.83
N SER A 54 -5.87 -6.54 -0.20
CA SER A 54 -6.87 -6.97 -1.18
C SER A 54 -6.40 -8.18 -1.98
N GLU A 55 -5.14 -8.20 -2.41
CA GLU A 55 -4.53 -9.35 -3.09
C GLU A 55 -4.54 -10.59 -2.18
N LYS A 56 -4.25 -10.43 -0.89
CA LYS A 56 -4.30 -11.53 0.08
C LYS A 56 -5.72 -12.06 0.30
N LEU A 57 -6.70 -11.18 0.37
CA LEU A 57 -8.11 -11.61 0.45
C LEU A 57 -8.56 -12.34 -0.81
N GLU A 58 -8.07 -11.93 -1.99
CA GLU A 58 -8.36 -12.64 -3.24
C GLU A 58 -7.68 -14.02 -3.26
N GLN A 59 -6.45 -14.14 -2.76
CA GLN A 59 -5.78 -15.43 -2.57
C GLN A 59 -6.59 -16.35 -1.66
N LEU A 60 -7.12 -15.85 -0.54
CA LEU A 60 -7.97 -16.64 0.35
C LEU A 60 -9.30 -17.03 -0.29
N ARG A 61 -9.88 -16.16 -1.13
CA ARG A 61 -11.10 -16.45 -1.89
C ARG A 61 -10.87 -17.58 -2.91
N GLY A 62 -9.67 -17.64 -3.50
CA GLY A 62 -9.29 -18.66 -4.48
C GLY A 62 -8.96 -20.03 -3.88
N LEU A 63 -8.88 -20.15 -2.54
CA LEU A 63 -8.67 -21.45 -1.89
C LEU A 63 -9.90 -22.34 -2.10
N ALA A 64 -9.67 -23.62 -2.35
CA ALA A 64 -10.75 -24.61 -2.39
C ALA A 64 -11.23 -24.86 -0.95
N TRP A 65 -12.42 -24.36 -0.61
CA TRP A 65 -13.12 -24.69 0.62
C TRP A 65 -14.61 -24.88 0.33
N GLY A 66 -15.18 -26.01 0.71
CA GLY A 66 -16.56 -26.33 0.38
C GLY A 66 -16.97 -27.75 0.77
N VAL A 67 -18.09 -28.18 0.22
CA VAL A 67 -18.63 -29.54 0.39
C VAL A 67 -18.98 -30.08 -0.98
N ASP A 68 -18.54 -31.30 -1.30
CA ASP A 68 -18.86 -31.99 -2.56
C ASP A 68 -20.31 -32.52 -2.58
N GLU A 69 -20.72 -33.06 -3.73
CA GLU A 69 -22.08 -33.59 -3.92
C GLU A 69 -22.42 -34.79 -3.00
N ALA A 70 -21.40 -35.44 -2.42
CA ALA A 70 -21.54 -36.56 -1.48
C ALA A 70 -21.47 -36.13 -0.01
N GLY A 71 -21.34 -34.82 0.28
CA GLY A 71 -21.23 -34.30 1.64
C GLY A 71 -19.80 -34.31 2.21
N GLY A 72 -18.78 -34.63 1.41
CA GLY A 72 -17.37 -34.60 1.77
C GLY A 72 -16.82 -33.17 1.79
N GLN A 73 -15.94 -32.86 2.75
CA GLN A 73 -15.32 -31.54 2.81
C GLN A 73 -14.24 -31.40 1.72
N VAL A 74 -14.36 -30.38 0.88
CA VAL A 74 -13.32 -29.97 -0.07
C VAL A 74 -12.47 -28.91 0.63
N GLN A 75 -11.19 -29.18 0.84
CA GLN A 75 -10.25 -28.25 1.44
C GLN A 75 -8.93 -28.29 0.68
N ASP A 76 -8.33 -27.13 0.45
CA ASP A 76 -6.93 -27.06 0.04
C ASP A 76 -6.04 -27.42 1.24
N LEU A 77 -5.16 -28.38 0.99
CA LEU A 77 -4.35 -29.07 1.98
C LEU A 77 -2.86 -29.00 1.62
N GLN A 78 -2.50 -28.27 0.56
CA GLN A 78 -1.13 -28.13 0.09
C GLN A 78 -0.38 -27.06 0.91
N SER A 79 0.72 -27.45 1.55
CA SER A 79 1.59 -26.53 2.29
C SER A 79 2.71 -25.95 1.42
N ASP A 80 3.08 -26.64 0.33
CA ASP A 80 4.08 -26.17 -0.64
C ASP A 80 3.48 -25.20 -1.65
N VAL A 81 4.00 -23.98 -1.68
CA VAL A 81 3.59 -22.92 -2.62
C VAL A 81 4.65 -22.63 -3.68
N SER A 82 5.73 -23.43 -3.74
CA SER A 82 6.84 -23.26 -4.68
C SER A 82 6.61 -23.93 -6.05
N GLY A 83 5.60 -24.81 -6.16
CA GLY A 83 5.21 -25.52 -7.39
C GLY A 83 4.08 -24.84 -8.20
N ALA A 84 3.94 -25.20 -9.48
CA ALA A 84 2.84 -24.76 -10.34
C ALA A 84 1.52 -25.42 -9.94
N PHE A 85 0.45 -24.62 -9.82
CA PHE A 85 -0.82 -25.00 -9.20
C PHE A 85 -1.68 -26.01 -9.98
N VAL A 86 -2.56 -26.66 -9.19
CA VAL A 86 -3.74 -27.49 -9.50
C VAL A 86 -3.46 -28.95 -9.87
N THR A 87 -3.53 -29.83 -8.86
CA THR A 87 -3.98 -31.21 -9.04
C THR A 87 -5.39 -31.31 -8.48
N GLU A 88 -6.35 -31.82 -9.27
CA GLU A 88 -7.75 -32.05 -8.86
C GLU A 88 -7.89 -32.95 -7.62
N SER A 89 -6.84 -33.71 -7.30
CA SER A 89 -6.68 -34.41 -6.04
C SER A 89 -5.88 -33.52 -5.10
N GLY A 90 -6.56 -32.79 -4.21
CA GLY A 90 -5.92 -32.05 -3.14
C GLY A 90 -4.83 -32.86 -2.43
N GLY A 91 -3.76 -32.18 -2.03
CA GLY A 91 -2.65 -32.80 -1.30
C GLY A 91 -3.09 -33.54 -0.04
N ILE A 92 -2.22 -34.40 0.49
CA ILE A 92 -2.50 -35.33 1.61
C ILE A 92 -2.78 -34.62 2.96
N GLY A 93 -2.56 -33.31 3.04
CA GLY A 93 -3.03 -32.43 4.12
C GLY A 93 -2.58 -32.77 5.53
N LEU A 94 -3.49 -32.57 6.50
CA LEU A 94 -3.29 -32.82 7.94
C LEU A 94 -3.23 -34.32 8.29
N SER A 95 -3.03 -35.20 7.31
CA SER A 95 -2.75 -36.60 7.60
C SER A 95 -1.44 -36.71 8.37
N LEU A 96 -1.33 -37.75 9.21
CA LEU A 96 -0.11 -38.00 9.98
C LEU A 96 1.06 -38.14 9.01
N SER A 97 2.07 -37.29 9.19
CA SER A 97 3.31 -37.36 8.42
C SER A 97 3.95 -38.74 8.62
N PRO A 98 4.34 -39.44 7.53
CA PRO A 98 5.14 -40.66 7.61
C PRO A 98 6.37 -40.43 8.49
N GLY A 99 6.75 -41.42 9.30
CA GLY A 99 7.78 -41.25 10.33
C GLY A 99 9.17 -40.85 9.83
N ASP A 100 9.40 -40.89 8.52
CA ASP A 100 10.65 -40.53 7.84
C ASP A 100 10.62 -39.15 7.17
N SER A 101 9.51 -38.40 7.25
CA SER A 101 9.35 -37.07 6.63
C SER A 101 10.29 -36.00 7.18
N LEU A 102 10.86 -36.20 8.37
CA LEU A 102 11.86 -35.29 8.95
C LEU A 102 13.26 -35.47 8.32
N GLY A 103 13.53 -36.65 7.73
CA GLY A 103 14.84 -37.02 7.21
C GLY A 103 14.97 -37.00 5.69
N ARG A 104 13.86 -36.88 4.96
CA ARG A 104 13.84 -36.81 3.50
C ARG A 104 12.56 -36.16 2.98
N ASP A 105 12.65 -35.60 1.77
CA ASP A 105 11.49 -35.06 1.06
C ASP A 105 10.51 -36.19 0.70
N VAL A 106 9.27 -36.07 1.16
CA VAL A 106 8.19 -37.02 0.89
C VAL A 106 7.11 -36.31 0.07
N PRO A 107 6.80 -36.77 -1.16
CA PRO A 107 5.78 -36.16 -2.02
C PRO A 107 4.44 -35.97 -1.27
N GLY A 108 3.97 -34.71 -1.20
CA GLY A 108 2.73 -34.32 -0.53
C GLY A 108 2.86 -33.88 0.95
N PHE A 109 4.04 -34.00 1.56
CA PHE A 109 4.35 -33.46 2.91
C PHE A 109 5.41 -32.34 2.91
N VAL A 110 6.04 -32.09 1.75
CA VAL A 110 6.98 -30.99 1.51
C VAL A 110 6.41 -30.06 0.47
#